data_AF-A0A6P2I2K1-F1
#
_entry.id   AF-A0A6P2I2K1-F1
#
_cell.length_a   1.000
_cell.length_b   1.000
_cell.length_c   1.000
_cell.angle_alpha   90.00
_cell.angle_beta   90.00
_cell.angle_gamma   90.00
#
_symmetry.space_group_name_H-M   'P 1'
#
loop_
_entity.id
_entity.type
_entity.pdbx_description
1 polymer ?
#
loop_
_entity_poly.entity_id
_entity_poly.type
_entity_poly.pdbx_seq_one_letter_code
_entity_poly.pdbx_strand_id
1 'polypeptide(L)'
;MGSLSALVGLAGPIASTVAGQIGPLAGVAGHLDTVQRAVQLAQTGFSLMNKTPAAIADALNNATGGVARLTQLNRYVTIESPLGPDVLLVGAAVIDEHVNRLPEIHLDLLSHKHDLTPDHLIGQPIKLRLDHNARQSTLERIVMSGGADNNRYFDGYVASFDRAGNPGRVTQYHMTVVPWFWFLTRSTDCRIFQNKTSR
;
A
#
# COMPACT_ATOMS: atom_id res chain seq x y z
N MET A 1 79.48 -38.72 8.94
CA MET A 1 80.09 -38.27 10.22
C MET A 1 78.94 -37.88 11.14
N GLY A 2 79.03 -38.25 12.42
CA GLY A 2 77.93 -38.39 13.40
C GLY A 2 77.07 -37.15 13.68
N SER A 3 76.05 -37.19 14.55
CA SER A 3 75.51 -38.23 15.45
C SER A 3 74.41 -37.56 16.32
N LEU A 4 73.24 -38.21 16.47
CA LEU A 4 72.38 -38.38 17.69
C LEU A 4 71.85 -37.11 18.43
N SER A 5 70.68 -37.01 19.07
CA SER A 5 69.66 -37.90 19.67
C SER A 5 68.41 -37.02 19.98
N ALA A 6 67.16 -37.42 19.68
CA ALA A 6 66.19 -38.22 20.47
C ALA A 6 65.57 -37.53 21.71
N LEU A 7 64.23 -37.39 21.77
CA LEU A 7 63.35 -38.12 22.72
C LEU A 7 61.84 -37.73 22.58
N VAL A 8 60.99 -38.75 22.35
CA VAL A 8 59.71 -39.10 23.04
C VAL A 8 58.56 -38.06 23.08
N GLY A 9 57.27 -38.35 22.85
CA GLY A 9 56.53 -39.59 22.61
C GLY A 9 55.04 -39.43 23.04
N LEU A 10 54.14 -39.96 22.19
CA LEU A 10 52.86 -40.64 22.46
C LEU A 10 51.63 -39.97 23.16
N ALA A 11 50.51 -40.07 22.41
CA ALA A 11 49.16 -40.53 22.78
C ALA A 11 48.16 -39.59 23.51
N GLY A 12 46.92 -39.56 22.99
CA GLY A 12 45.74 -38.85 23.54
C GLY A 12 45.19 -39.48 24.84
N PRO A 13 44.02 -39.03 25.37
CA PRO A 13 42.73 -39.24 24.70
C PRO A 13 41.65 -38.14 24.91
N ILE A 14 40.54 -38.34 24.20
CA ILE A 14 39.18 -37.81 24.34
C ILE A 14 38.70 -37.61 25.80
N ALA A 15 38.09 -36.46 26.11
CA ALA A 15 37.17 -36.31 27.23
C ALA A 15 36.12 -35.20 26.97
N SER A 16 34.87 -35.63 26.93
CA SER A 16 33.66 -34.83 27.12
C SER A 16 33.43 -34.59 28.61
N THR A 17 33.10 -33.36 29.03
CA THR A 17 32.33 -33.14 30.27
C THR A 17 31.38 -31.95 30.14
N VAL A 18 30.36 -32.03 30.97
CA VAL A 18 29.02 -31.46 30.88
C VAL A 18 28.91 -30.12 31.60
N ALA A 19 27.99 -29.29 31.08
CA ALA A 19 27.15 -28.25 31.67
C ALA A 19 27.55 -27.53 32.98
N GLY A 20 27.36 -26.21 32.92
CA GLY A 20 26.47 -25.54 33.86
C GLY A 20 27.13 -24.46 34.72
N GLN A 21 26.98 -23.20 34.32
CA GLN A 21 26.63 -22.17 35.30
C GLN A 21 25.91 -20.98 34.65
N ILE A 22 24.67 -20.82 35.09
CA ILE A 22 23.77 -19.70 34.93
C ILE A 22 24.19 -18.63 35.95
N GLY A 23 24.34 -17.37 35.56
CA GLY A 23 24.36 -16.25 36.51
C GLY A 23 25.03 -14.98 36.00
N PRO A 24 24.58 -13.78 36.41
CA PRO A 24 24.37 -12.66 35.49
C PRO A 24 25.40 -11.52 35.64
N LEU A 25 25.37 -10.58 34.69
CA LEU A 25 26.02 -9.25 34.70
C LEU A 25 27.55 -9.22 34.50
N ALA A 26 28.00 -9.32 33.25
CA ALA A 26 29.30 -8.78 32.84
C ALA A 26 29.33 -8.43 31.34
N GLY A 27 29.61 -7.16 31.04
CA GLY A 27 30.48 -6.82 29.90
C GLY A 27 29.83 -6.68 28.53
N VAL A 28 29.34 -5.47 28.26
CA VAL A 28 29.20 -4.88 26.92
C VAL A 28 30.56 -4.91 26.20
N ALA A 29 30.84 -5.95 25.40
CA ALA A 29 31.99 -5.99 24.48
C ALA A 29 31.91 -7.01 23.33
N GLY A 30 30.84 -7.82 23.22
CA GLY A 30 30.75 -8.92 22.22
C GLY A 30 29.80 -8.69 21.03
N HIS A 31 29.21 -7.50 20.90
CA HIS A 31 28.04 -7.31 20.02
C HIS A 31 28.37 -7.06 18.53
N LEU A 32 29.66 -6.85 18.18
CA LEU A 32 30.09 -6.69 16.78
C LEU A 32 30.39 -8.04 16.12
N ASP A 33 30.97 -8.99 16.87
CA ASP A 33 31.30 -10.32 16.36
C ASP A 33 30.05 -11.20 16.14
N THR A 34 29.02 -11.05 16.98
CA THR A 34 27.77 -11.80 16.82
C THR A 34 26.98 -11.34 15.60
N VAL A 35 27.00 -10.04 15.29
CA VAL A 35 26.36 -9.47 14.09
C VAL A 35 27.13 -9.89 12.84
N GLN A 36 28.46 -9.82 12.84
CA GLN A 36 29.27 -10.27 11.70
C GLN A 36 29.13 -11.78 11.46
N ARG A 37 29.07 -12.58 12.52
CA ARG A 37 28.88 -14.03 12.43
C ARG A 37 27.47 -14.40 11.96
N ALA A 38 26.44 -13.65 12.38
CA ALA A 38 25.08 -13.81 11.87
C ALA A 38 24.99 -13.43 10.38
N VAL A 39 25.67 -12.36 9.96
CA VAL A 39 25.77 -11.98 8.54
C VAL A 39 26.50 -13.04 7.73
N GLN A 40 27.58 -13.62 8.26
CA GLN A 40 28.35 -14.65 7.58
C GLN A 40 27.63 -16.02 7.55
N LEU A 41 26.86 -16.35 8.59
CA LEU A 41 25.98 -17.52 8.61
C LEU A 41 24.80 -17.36 7.65
N ALA A 42 24.24 -16.15 7.54
CA ALA A 42 23.22 -15.84 6.54
C ALA A 42 23.82 -15.96 5.13
N GLN A 43 24.99 -15.36 4.87
CA GLN A 43 25.70 -15.45 3.59
C GLN A 43 26.09 -16.88 3.21
N THR A 44 26.52 -17.70 4.16
CA THR A 44 26.83 -19.12 3.92
C THR A 44 25.55 -19.94 3.71
N GLY A 45 24.47 -19.68 4.45
CA GLY A 45 23.15 -20.24 4.19
C GLY A 45 22.62 -19.92 2.79
N PHE A 46 22.80 -18.67 2.33
CA PHE A 46 22.45 -18.24 0.97
C PHE A 46 23.33 -18.88 -0.11
N SER A 47 24.62 -19.10 0.18
CA SER A 47 25.55 -19.78 -0.73
C SER A 47 25.24 -21.27 -0.87
N LEU A 48 24.73 -21.93 0.18
CA LEU A 48 24.34 -23.35 0.15
C LEU A 48 23.04 -23.60 -0.63
N MET A 49 22.19 -22.58 -0.77
CA MET A 49 20.95 -22.64 -1.56
C MET A 49 21.13 -22.25 -3.03
N ASN A 50 22.35 -21.88 -3.47
CA ASN A 50 22.69 -21.41 -4.82
C ASN A 50 21.71 -20.37 -5.41
N LYS A 51 21.03 -19.61 -4.55
CA LYS A 51 20.06 -18.60 -4.93
C LYS A 51 20.52 -17.27 -4.36
N THR A 52 20.89 -16.36 -5.24
CA THR A 52 21.24 -14.98 -4.85
C THR A 52 20.02 -14.30 -4.23
N PRO A 53 20.20 -13.29 -3.35
CA PRO A 53 19.08 -12.54 -2.78
C PRO A 53 18.16 -11.94 -3.85
N ALA A 54 18.74 -11.51 -4.99
CA ALA A 54 18.00 -11.07 -6.17
C ALA A 54 17.18 -12.21 -6.80
N ALA A 55 17.74 -13.42 -6.96
CA ALA A 55 17.01 -14.56 -7.48
C ALA A 55 15.88 -15.05 -6.55
N ILE A 56 16.00 -14.86 -5.24
CA ILE A 56 14.91 -15.13 -4.29
C ILE A 56 13.83 -14.07 -4.40
N ALA A 57 14.19 -12.79 -4.52
CA ALA A 57 13.24 -11.71 -4.77
C ALA A 57 12.50 -11.91 -6.10
N ASP A 58 13.23 -12.27 -7.17
CA ASP A 58 12.65 -12.60 -8.48
C ASP A 58 11.80 -13.88 -8.42
N ALA A 59 12.24 -14.91 -7.69
CA ALA A 59 11.44 -16.12 -7.48
C ALA A 59 10.20 -15.85 -6.63
N LEU A 60 10.22 -14.93 -5.67
CA LEU A 60 9.03 -14.50 -4.93
C LEU A 60 8.10 -13.70 -5.85
N ASN A 61 8.62 -12.74 -6.60
CA ASN A 61 7.86 -11.98 -7.59
C ASN A 61 7.23 -12.90 -8.65
N ASN A 62 7.94 -13.95 -9.08
CA ASN A 62 7.48 -14.93 -10.08
C ASN A 62 6.60 -16.04 -9.47
N ALA A 63 6.85 -16.52 -8.26
CA ALA A 63 6.04 -17.54 -7.58
C ALA A 63 4.69 -16.97 -7.12
N THR A 64 4.61 -15.66 -6.90
CA THR A 64 3.32 -14.99 -6.69
C THR A 64 2.51 -14.89 -7.98
N GLY A 65 3.10 -15.18 -9.17
CA GLY A 65 2.45 -15.45 -10.46
C GLY A 65 1.58 -14.33 -11.06
N GLY A 66 1.21 -13.33 -10.26
CA GLY A 66 0.40 -12.19 -10.65
C GLY A 66 1.31 -11.01 -10.93
N VAL A 67 1.13 -10.42 -12.11
CA VAL A 67 1.57 -9.05 -12.37
C VAL A 67 1.09 -8.18 -11.19
N ALA A 68 2.01 -7.46 -10.53
CA ALA A 68 1.66 -6.62 -9.39
C ALA A 68 0.48 -5.71 -9.74
N ARG A 69 -0.68 -6.00 -9.14
CA ARG A 69 -1.93 -5.30 -9.42
C ARG A 69 -2.18 -4.26 -8.35
N LEU A 70 -2.52 -3.05 -8.80
CA LEU A 70 -2.89 -1.97 -7.90
C LEU A 70 -4.29 -2.27 -7.37
N THR A 71 -4.45 -2.21 -6.05
CA THR A 71 -5.72 -2.37 -5.34
C THR A 71 -6.03 -1.13 -4.50
N GLN A 72 -7.26 -1.03 -4.03
CA GLN A 72 -7.79 -0.01 -3.13
C GLN A 72 -7.30 -0.18 -1.68
N LEU A 73 -6.73 -1.34 -1.34
CA LEU A 73 -6.24 -1.62 0.01
C LEU A 73 -5.11 -0.67 0.41
N ASN A 74 -5.11 -0.26 1.68
CA ASN A 74 -4.10 0.63 2.27
C ASN A 74 -3.94 1.98 1.56
N ARG A 75 -5.02 2.54 1.00
CA ARG A 75 -5.04 3.89 0.40
C ARG A 75 -5.70 4.91 1.32
N TYR A 76 -5.16 6.13 1.27
CA TYR A 76 -5.72 7.32 1.90
C TYR A 76 -7.09 7.70 1.35
N VAL A 77 -7.24 7.55 0.03
CA VAL A 77 -8.47 7.88 -0.68
C VAL A 77 -8.90 6.65 -1.45
N THR A 78 -10.13 6.20 -1.19
CA THR A 78 -10.74 5.08 -1.91
C THR A 78 -12.01 5.53 -2.62
N ILE A 79 -12.30 4.91 -3.76
CA ILE A 79 -13.51 5.20 -4.55
C ILE A 79 -14.37 3.95 -4.68
N GLU A 80 -15.66 4.09 -4.41
CA GLU A 80 -16.70 3.12 -4.74
C GLU A 80 -17.40 3.58 -6.02
N SER A 81 -17.46 2.68 -7.01
CA SER A 81 -18.10 2.93 -8.30
C SER A 81 -18.84 1.68 -8.78
N PRO A 82 -19.81 1.80 -9.71
CA PRO A 82 -20.54 0.65 -10.25
C PRO A 82 -19.67 -0.36 -10.99
N LEU A 83 -18.46 0.01 -11.41
CA LEU A 83 -17.53 -0.89 -12.10
C LEU A 83 -16.92 -1.96 -11.19
N GLY A 84 -17.13 -1.86 -9.88
CA GLY A 84 -16.62 -2.77 -8.88
C GLY A 84 -15.31 -2.30 -8.22
N PRO A 85 -14.83 -3.07 -7.22
CA PRO A 85 -13.62 -2.74 -6.49
C PRO A 85 -12.37 -2.88 -7.37
N ASP A 86 -11.31 -2.13 -7.04
CA ASP A 86 -9.98 -2.20 -7.68
C ASP A 86 -9.96 -1.93 -9.21
N VAL A 87 -11.06 -1.44 -9.80
CA VAL A 87 -11.10 -1.04 -11.20
C VAL A 87 -10.57 0.37 -11.37
N LEU A 88 -11.17 1.34 -10.68
CA LEU A 88 -10.70 2.72 -10.65
C LEU A 88 -9.96 2.94 -9.33
N LEU A 89 -8.79 3.55 -9.38
CA LEU A 89 -7.98 3.88 -8.22
C LEU A 89 -7.68 5.37 -8.22
N VAL A 90 -7.85 6.05 -7.09
CA VAL A 90 -7.59 7.48 -7.00
C VAL A 90 -6.09 7.72 -6.90
N GLY A 91 -5.55 8.51 -7.85
CA GLY A 91 -4.20 9.05 -7.83
C GLY A 91 -4.16 10.43 -7.19
N ALA A 92 -5.06 11.31 -7.61
CA ALA A 92 -5.26 12.63 -7.02
C ALA A 92 -6.75 12.98 -6.96
N ALA A 93 -7.12 13.80 -5.99
CA ALA A 93 -8.46 14.35 -5.84
C ALA A 93 -8.36 15.82 -5.45
N VAL A 94 -9.03 16.69 -6.20
CA VAL A 94 -9.22 18.11 -5.91
C VAL A 94 -10.70 18.30 -5.64
N ILE A 95 -11.03 18.86 -4.47
CA ILE A 95 -12.40 18.98 -3.97
C ILE A 95 -12.64 20.45 -3.67
N ASP A 96 -13.47 21.10 -4.48
CA ASP A 96 -13.79 22.52 -4.37
C ASP A 96 -15.17 22.70 -3.73
N GLU A 97 -15.19 23.01 -2.44
CA GLU A 97 -16.42 23.24 -1.66
C GLU A 97 -16.58 24.73 -1.32
N HIS A 98 -17.81 25.23 -1.43
CA HIS A 98 -18.14 26.62 -1.18
C HIS A 98 -19.46 26.73 -0.40
N VAL A 99 -19.60 27.78 0.41
CA VAL A 99 -20.91 28.13 0.98
C VAL A 99 -21.77 28.74 -0.13
N ASN A 100 -22.95 28.17 -0.37
CA ASN A 100 -23.92 28.62 -1.38
C ASN A 100 -23.43 28.55 -2.85
N ARG A 101 -22.58 27.58 -3.18
CA ARG A 101 -22.36 27.15 -4.58
C ARG A 101 -22.30 25.63 -4.64
N LEU A 102 -22.52 25.08 -5.83
CA LEU A 102 -22.38 23.64 -6.03
C LEU A 102 -20.91 23.23 -5.87
N PRO A 103 -20.60 22.22 -5.04
CA PRO A 103 -19.26 21.66 -5.00
C PRO A 103 -18.93 20.92 -6.31
N GLU A 104 -17.64 20.86 -6.62
CA GLU A 104 -17.10 20.12 -7.76
C GLU A 104 -15.89 19.32 -7.31
N ILE A 105 -15.78 18.09 -7.79
CA ILE A 105 -14.70 17.17 -7.44
C ILE A 105 -14.02 16.70 -8.72
N HIS A 106 -12.74 17.00 -8.85
CA HIS A 106 -11.90 16.55 -9.95
C HIS A 106 -11.01 15.41 -9.48
N LEU A 107 -11.06 14.28 -10.18
CA LEU A 107 -10.33 13.07 -9.84
C LEU A 107 -9.39 12.67 -10.97
N ASP A 108 -8.14 12.42 -10.62
CA ASP A 108 -7.18 11.71 -11.46
C ASP A 108 -7.19 10.25 -11.04
N LEU A 109 -7.55 9.38 -11.96
CA LEU A 109 -7.80 7.97 -11.73
C LEU A 109 -6.80 7.10 -12.49
N LEU A 110 -6.45 5.97 -11.92
CA LEU A 110 -5.65 4.92 -12.53
C LEU A 110 -6.49 3.66 -12.66
N SER A 111 -6.33 2.93 -13.76
CA SER A 111 -6.94 1.61 -13.95
C SER A 111 -6.00 0.68 -14.69
N HIS A 112 -6.07 -0.61 -14.35
CA HIS A 112 -5.52 -1.69 -15.19
C HIS A 112 -6.42 -2.01 -16.40
N LYS A 113 -7.66 -1.50 -16.44
CA LYS A 113 -8.55 -1.63 -17.59
C LYS A 113 -8.34 -0.46 -18.55
N HIS A 114 -8.10 -0.78 -19.82
CA HIS A 114 -7.80 0.20 -20.87
C HIS A 114 -9.02 0.54 -21.76
N ASP A 115 -10.11 -0.19 -21.57
CA ASP A 115 -11.33 -0.23 -22.38
C ASP A 115 -12.54 0.39 -21.67
N LEU A 116 -12.32 1.22 -20.65
CA LEU A 116 -13.41 1.89 -19.94
C LEU A 116 -13.99 2.99 -20.81
N THR A 117 -15.26 2.85 -21.19
CA THR A 117 -16.01 3.87 -21.91
C THR A 117 -16.80 4.76 -20.95
N PRO A 118 -17.04 6.04 -21.32
CA PRO A 118 -17.85 6.95 -20.50
C PRO A 118 -19.26 6.45 -20.22
N ASP A 119 -19.88 5.71 -21.15
CA ASP A 119 -21.26 5.23 -21.04
C ASP A 119 -21.53 4.38 -19.80
N HIS A 120 -20.50 3.71 -19.27
CA HIS A 120 -20.63 2.91 -18.05
C HIS A 120 -20.63 3.72 -16.76
N LEU A 121 -20.22 4.99 -16.79
CA LEU A 121 -19.97 5.82 -15.61
C LEU A 121 -20.75 7.12 -15.59
N ILE A 122 -21.01 7.74 -16.74
CA ILE A 122 -21.72 9.02 -16.82
C ILE A 122 -23.09 8.91 -16.13
N GLY A 123 -23.38 9.87 -15.25
CA GLY A 123 -24.62 9.93 -14.46
C GLY A 123 -24.72 8.89 -13.34
N GLN A 124 -23.72 8.02 -13.16
CA GLN A 124 -23.72 7.05 -12.08
C GLN A 124 -23.30 7.69 -10.75
N PRO A 125 -23.85 7.23 -9.62
CA PRO A 125 -23.39 7.65 -8.31
C PRO A 125 -22.03 7.02 -8.00
N ILE A 126 -21.16 7.81 -7.38
CA ILE A 126 -19.86 7.36 -6.87
C ILE A 126 -19.66 7.92 -5.47
N LYS A 127 -18.85 7.22 -4.67
CA LYS A 127 -18.49 7.62 -3.31
C LYS A 127 -16.99 7.63 -3.14
N LEU A 128 -16.46 8.74 -2.68
CA LEU A 128 -15.09 8.89 -2.26
C LEU A 128 -15.02 8.77 -0.74
N ARG A 129 -14.05 8.02 -0.23
CA ARG A 129 -13.75 7.94 1.20
C ARG A 129 -12.32 8.40 1.44
N LEU A 130 -12.16 9.37 2.33
CA LEU A 130 -10.89 9.89 2.83
C LEU A 130 -10.65 9.32 4.24
N ASP A 131 -9.62 8.50 4.39
CA ASP A 131 -9.12 8.02 5.69
C ASP A 131 -8.07 9.01 6.22
N HIS A 132 -8.45 9.79 7.23
CA HIS A 132 -7.54 10.76 7.85
C HIS A 132 -6.42 10.10 8.66
N ASN A 133 -6.65 8.88 9.15
CA ASN A 133 -5.72 8.14 10.00
C ASN A 133 -4.74 7.27 9.19
N ALA A 134 -4.86 7.23 7.86
CA ALA A 134 -3.96 6.43 7.02
C ALA A 134 -2.48 6.86 7.06
N ARG A 135 -2.16 8.03 7.67
CA ARG A 135 -0.78 8.50 7.89
C ARG A 135 -0.09 7.82 9.07
N GLN A 136 -0.88 7.23 9.96
CA GLN A 136 -0.39 6.61 11.18
C GLN A 136 0.13 5.20 10.86
N SER A 137 1.28 4.87 11.43
CA SER A 137 1.87 3.53 11.29
C SER A 137 0.87 2.46 11.74
N THR A 138 0.98 1.24 11.23
CA THR A 138 0.06 0.14 11.56
C THR A 138 -0.05 -0.10 13.07
N LEU A 139 1.01 0.20 13.84
CA LEU A 139 1.01 0.11 15.31
C LEU A 139 0.24 1.26 15.97
N GLU A 140 0.41 2.50 15.50
CA GLU A 140 -0.37 3.66 15.99
C GLU A 140 -1.86 3.49 15.70
N ARG A 141 -2.22 2.93 14.53
CA ARG A 141 -3.61 2.62 14.18
C ARG A 141 -4.26 1.68 15.21
N ILE A 142 -3.54 0.64 15.64
CA ILE A 142 -4.04 -0.34 16.63
C ILE A 142 -4.20 0.29 18.01
N VAL A 143 -3.24 1.13 18.43
CA VAL A 143 -3.26 1.79 19.75
C VAL A 143 -4.33 2.90 19.81
N MET A 144 -4.58 3.58 18.68
CA MET A 144 -5.59 4.66 18.57
C MET A 144 -6.97 4.16 18.13
N SER A 145 -7.16 2.84 17.91
CA SER A 145 -8.47 2.23 17.57
C SER A 145 -9.54 2.39 18.66
N GLY A 146 -9.20 2.97 19.81
CA GLY A 146 -10.15 3.43 20.84
C GLY A 146 -10.75 4.83 20.58
N GLY A 147 -10.31 5.54 19.53
CA GLY A 147 -10.82 6.84 19.11
C GLY A 147 -11.70 6.74 17.85
N ALA A 148 -12.71 7.62 17.74
CA ALA A 148 -13.71 7.62 16.68
C ALA A 148 -13.10 7.55 15.27
N ASP A 149 -13.70 6.71 14.41
CA ASP A 149 -13.31 6.51 13.02
C ASP A 149 -13.42 7.85 12.25
N ASN A 150 -12.28 8.46 11.91
CA ASN A 150 -12.18 9.78 11.31
C ASN A 150 -12.21 9.70 9.77
N ASN A 151 -13.20 8.97 9.24
CA ASN A 151 -13.44 8.85 7.81
C ASN A 151 -14.36 9.98 7.33
N ARG A 152 -13.97 10.66 6.25
CA ARG A 152 -14.83 11.63 5.55
C ARG A 152 -15.26 11.07 4.21
N TYR A 153 -16.54 11.23 3.88
CA TYR A 153 -17.12 10.78 2.62
C TYR A 153 -17.50 11.96 1.72
N PHE A 154 -17.31 11.77 0.42
CA PHE A 154 -17.80 12.69 -0.61
C PHE A 154 -18.59 11.88 -1.63
N ASP A 155 -19.89 12.14 -1.68
CA ASP A 155 -20.82 11.48 -2.59
C ASP A 155 -21.18 12.42 -3.74
N GLY A 156 -21.35 11.85 -4.93
CA GLY A 156 -21.81 12.61 -6.08
C GLY A 156 -22.07 11.73 -7.29
N TYR A 157 -22.33 12.38 -8.41
CA TYR A 157 -22.64 11.78 -9.70
C TYR A 157 -21.57 12.15 -10.70
N VAL A 158 -21.21 11.22 -11.58
CA VAL A 158 -20.22 11.48 -12.62
C VAL A 158 -20.81 12.40 -13.69
N ALA A 159 -20.27 13.62 -13.80
CA ALA A 159 -20.63 14.59 -14.84
C ALA A 159 -19.80 14.41 -16.11
N SER A 160 -18.52 14.06 -15.97
CA SER A 160 -17.61 13.80 -17.08
C SER A 160 -16.61 12.70 -16.73
N PHE A 161 -16.21 11.94 -17.75
CA PHE A 161 -15.20 10.90 -17.64
C PHE A 161 -14.43 10.83 -18.95
N ASP A 162 -13.11 10.92 -18.88
CA ASP A 162 -12.24 10.95 -20.06
C ASP A 162 -10.93 10.18 -19.83
N ARG A 163 -10.30 9.72 -20.90
CA ARG A 163 -9.03 8.98 -20.85
C ARG A 163 -7.87 9.93 -21.11
N ALA A 164 -7.13 10.26 -20.05
CA ALA A 164 -6.02 11.20 -20.11
C ALA A 164 -4.74 10.65 -20.77
N GLY A 165 -4.42 9.37 -20.55
CA GLY A 165 -3.17 8.79 -21.05
C GLY A 165 -2.95 7.34 -20.64
N ASN A 166 -1.86 6.73 -21.10
CA ASN A 166 -1.49 5.36 -20.75
C ASN A 166 0.03 5.24 -20.52
N PRO A 167 0.52 5.58 -19.30
CA PRO A 167 1.94 5.47 -18.94
C PRO A 167 2.39 4.00 -18.72
N GLY A 168 2.17 3.14 -19.70
CA GLY A 168 2.66 1.76 -19.71
C GLY A 168 1.64 0.73 -19.24
N ARG A 169 1.66 0.37 -17.94
CA ARG A 169 0.85 -0.75 -17.40
C ARG A 169 -0.53 -0.35 -16.89
N VAL A 170 -0.80 0.94 -16.76
CA VAL A 170 -2.07 1.48 -16.26
C VAL A 170 -2.52 2.62 -17.15
N THR A 171 -3.83 2.74 -17.34
CA THR A 171 -4.43 3.90 -18.00
C THR A 171 -4.82 4.94 -16.96
N GLN A 172 -4.53 6.20 -17.30
CA GLN A 172 -4.97 7.38 -16.57
C GLN A 172 -6.31 7.87 -17.13
N TYR A 173 -7.24 8.18 -16.23
CA TYR A 173 -8.53 8.77 -16.54
C TYR A 173 -8.75 10.02 -15.70
N HIS A 174 -9.50 10.97 -16.23
CA HIS A 174 -10.01 12.11 -15.49
C HIS A 174 -11.51 11.94 -15.28
N MET A 175 -11.99 12.26 -14.09
CA MET A 175 -13.41 12.20 -13.76
C MET A 175 -13.81 13.48 -13.02
N THR A 176 -14.94 14.06 -13.42
CA THR A 176 -15.56 15.16 -12.66
C THR A 176 -16.84 14.65 -12.03
N VAL A 177 -16.97 14.91 -10.73
CA VAL A 177 -18.08 14.44 -9.91
C VAL A 177 -18.79 15.66 -9.31
N VAL A 178 -20.11 15.66 -9.41
CA VAL A 178 -20.98 16.78 -9.04
C VAL A 178 -22.15 16.30 -8.17
N PRO A 179 -22.74 17.17 -7.33
CA PRO A 179 -23.94 16.82 -6.59
C PRO A 179 -25.15 16.69 -7.52
N TRP A 180 -26.20 16.00 -7.07
CA TRP A 180 -27.42 15.82 -7.86
C TRP A 180 -28.06 17.16 -8.32
N PHE A 181 -27.96 18.21 -7.50
CA PHE A 181 -28.51 19.54 -7.80
C PHE A 181 -27.95 20.12 -9.11
N TRP A 182 -26.75 19.71 -9.52
CA TRP A 182 -26.16 20.12 -10.78
C TRP A 182 -27.01 19.72 -11.98
N PHE A 183 -27.74 18.60 -11.95
CA PHE A 183 -28.61 18.19 -13.05
C PHE A 183 -29.76 19.18 -13.29
N LEU A 184 -30.18 19.94 -12.27
CA LEU A 184 -31.16 21.02 -12.44
C LEU A 184 -30.65 22.16 -13.32
N THR A 185 -29.32 22.29 -13.48
CA THR A 185 -28.72 23.25 -14.42
C THR A 185 -28.77 22.78 -15.88
N ARG A 186 -29.13 21.51 -16.11
CA ARG A 186 -29.22 20.91 -17.45
C ARG A 186 -30.63 20.94 -18.03
N SER A 187 -31.60 21.44 -17.27
CA SER A 187 -32.97 21.65 -17.73
C SER A 187 -33.38 23.11 -17.52
N THR A 188 -34.29 23.58 -18.36
CA THR A 188 -34.94 24.89 -18.21
C THR A 188 -36.44 24.69 -18.34
N ASP A 189 -37.22 25.39 -17.51
CA ASP A 189 -38.68 25.28 -17.48
C ASP A 189 -39.30 26.66 -17.27
N CYS A 190 -40.47 26.90 -17.87
CA CYS A 190 -41.28 28.10 -17.70
C CYS A 190 -42.44 27.79 -16.76
N ARG A 191 -42.36 28.23 -15.49
CA ARG A 191 -43.33 27.84 -14.45
C ARG A 191 -43.80 29.03 -13.60
N ILE A 192 -45.09 29.05 -13.29
CA ILE A 192 -45.70 30.06 -12.40
C ILE A 192 -45.98 29.41 -11.03
N PHE A 193 -45.41 29.99 -9.96
CA PHE A 193 -45.68 29.60 -8.58
C PHE A 193 -46.54 30.68 -7.91
N GLN A 194 -47.82 30.39 -7.66
CA GLN A 194 -48.75 31.34 -7.01
C GLN A 194 -48.96 30.98 -5.54
N ASN A 195 -48.94 32.00 -4.67
CA ASN A 195 -49.17 31.86 -3.23
C ASN A 195 -48.27 30.81 -2.55
N LYS A 196 -46.97 30.80 -2.89
CA LYS A 196 -45.95 29.89 -2.31
C LYS A 196 -44.81 30.69 -1.68
N THR A 197 -44.20 30.11 -0.64
CA THR A 197 -42.98 30.60 0.01
C THR A 197 -41.84 29.63 -0.23
N SER A 198 -40.62 30.14 -0.46
CA SER A 198 -39.41 29.34 -0.75
C SER A 198 -38.68 28.84 0.50
N ARG A 199 -39.34 28.82 1.67
CA ARG A 199 -38.70 28.65 2.97
C ARG A 199 -38.72 27.20 3.45
#